data_AF-A0A7X1GKU1-F1
#
_entry.id   AF-A0A7X1GKU1-F1
#
_cell.length_a   1.000
_cell.length_b   1.000
_cell.length_c   1.000
_cell.angle_alpha   90.00
_cell.angle_beta   90.00
_cell.angle_gamma   90.00
#
_symmetry.space_group_name_H-M   'P 1'
#
loop_
_entity.id
_entity.type
_entity.pdbx_description
1 polymer ?
#
loop_
_entity_poly.entity_id
_entity_poly.type
_entity_poly.pdbx_seq_one_letter_code
_entity_poly.pdbx_strand_id
1 'polypeptide(L)'
;MHSWGSYFVHVPKNMKPLESLWQEIKQKFDKLEKTLVYGYIDFLREVARIYIEQSRRVFFRENQFVHWGEGNFGSLLIEGDEEVEAVFGDYISEIRFEPEINKKISEGYIEIKKETIEDIRYQIL
;
A
#
# COMPACT_ATOMS: atom_id res chain seq x y z
N MET A 1 51.29 -1.58 -33.53
CA MET A 1 50.02 -0.91 -33.87
C MET A 1 48.95 -1.98 -34.03
N HIS A 2 48.26 -2.36 -32.95
CA HIS A 2 47.12 -3.28 -33.05
C HIS A 2 45.84 -2.47 -32.96
N SER A 3 45.16 -2.39 -34.10
CA SER A 3 43.83 -1.79 -34.26
C SER A 3 42.81 -2.65 -33.52
N TRP A 4 42.11 -2.07 -32.56
CA TRP A 4 40.95 -2.68 -31.93
C TRP A 4 39.78 -2.55 -32.90
N GLY A 5 39.47 -3.64 -33.60
CA GLY A 5 38.26 -3.75 -34.42
C GLY A 5 37.03 -3.53 -33.55
N SER A 6 36.24 -2.52 -33.89
CA SER A 6 34.91 -2.29 -33.32
C SER A 6 34.05 -3.53 -33.55
N TYR A 7 33.76 -4.28 -32.48
CA TYR A 7 32.75 -5.34 -32.53
C TYR A 7 31.38 -4.69 -32.57
N PHE A 8 30.83 -4.53 -33.78
CA PHE A 8 29.41 -4.25 -33.96
C PHE A 8 28.63 -5.50 -33.52
N VAL A 9 28.06 -5.45 -32.31
CA VAL A 9 27.08 -6.44 -31.86
C VAL A 9 25.88 -6.32 -32.81
N HIS A 10 25.69 -7.32 -33.65
CA HIS A 10 24.57 -7.37 -34.59
C HIS A 10 23.30 -7.69 -33.80
N VAL A 11 22.59 -6.64 -33.35
CA VAL A 11 21.27 -6.80 -32.74
C VAL A 11 20.29 -7.22 -33.84
N PRO A 12 19.62 -8.39 -33.74
CA PRO A 12 18.67 -8.84 -34.75
C PRO A 12 17.61 -7.78 -35.01
N LYS A 13 17.30 -7.53 -36.29
CA LYS A 13 16.36 -6.48 -36.76
C LYS A 13 14.94 -6.56 -36.17
N ASN A 14 14.62 -7.65 -35.46
CA ASN A 14 13.31 -7.96 -34.85
C ASN A 14 13.33 -8.03 -33.31
N MET A 15 14.45 -7.75 -32.63
CA MET A 15 14.47 -7.67 -31.17
C MET A 15 14.11 -6.25 -30.74
N LYS A 16 13.04 -6.11 -29.94
CA LYS A 16 12.88 -4.91 -29.11
C LYS A 16 14.13 -4.80 -28.23
N PRO A 17 14.77 -3.61 -28.13
CA PRO A 17 15.83 -3.40 -27.14
C PRO A 17 15.34 -3.82 -25.76
N LEU A 18 16.19 -4.47 -24.96
CA LEU A 18 15.83 -4.92 -23.61
C LEU A 18 15.28 -3.78 -22.75
N GLU A 19 15.78 -2.57 -22.95
CA GLU A 19 15.27 -1.34 -22.33
C GLU A 19 13.81 -1.07 -22.69
N SER A 20 13.42 -1.24 -23.95
CA SER A 20 12.03 -1.05 -24.39
C SER A 20 11.10 -2.11 -23.81
N LEU A 21 11.56 -3.37 -23.73
CA LEU A 21 10.80 -4.43 -23.07
C LEU A 21 10.63 -4.14 -21.57
N TRP A 22 11.70 -3.71 -20.90
CA TRP A 22 11.66 -3.33 -19.49
C TRP A 22 10.69 -2.16 -19.25
N GLN A 23 10.74 -1.10 -20.05
CA GLN A 23 9.83 0.04 -19.89
C GLN A 23 8.35 -0.37 -20.07
N GLU A 24 8.05 -1.25 -21.04
CA GLU A 24 6.69 -1.76 -21.23
C GLU A 24 6.20 -2.55 -20.01
N ILE A 25 7.06 -3.40 -19.45
CA ILE A 25 6.73 -4.20 -18.27
C ILE A 25 6.62 -3.34 -17.02
N LYS A 26 7.53 -2.39 -16.82
CA LYS A 26 7.50 -1.42 -15.72
C LYS A 26 6.18 -0.65 -15.72
N GLN A 27 5.75 -0.13 -16.87
CA GLN A 27 4.47 0.59 -16.97
C GLN A 27 3.26 -0.27 -16.59
N LYS A 28 3.26 -1.56 -16.96
CA LYS A 28 2.20 -2.51 -16.57
C LYS A 28 2.19 -2.74 -15.06
N PHE A 29 3.36 -2.91 -14.45
CA PHE A 29 3.50 -3.08 -13.01
C PHE A 29 3.11 -1.82 -12.24
N ASP A 30 3.60 -0.64 -12.64
CA ASP A 30 3.25 0.63 -12.02
C ASP A 30 1.72 0.87 -12.04
N LYS A 31 1.04 0.48 -13.14
CA LYS A 31 -0.42 0.59 -13.25
C LYS A 31 -1.13 -0.39 -12.33
N LEU A 32 -0.69 -1.65 -12.29
CA LEU A 32 -1.28 -2.68 -11.44
C LEU A 32 -1.13 -2.31 -9.96
N GLU A 33 0.05 -1.86 -9.57
CA GLU A 33 0.34 -1.38 -8.22
C GLU A 33 -0.59 -0.24 -7.82
N LYS A 34 -0.74 0.79 -8.66
CA LYS A 34 -1.71 1.87 -8.42
C LYS A 34 -3.11 1.36 -8.17
N THR A 35 -3.59 0.42 -8.99
CA THR A 35 -4.92 -0.16 -8.83
C THR A 35 -5.06 -0.93 -7.51
N LEU A 36 -4.05 -1.71 -7.13
CA LEU A 36 -4.06 -2.47 -5.88
C LEU A 36 -4.02 -1.54 -4.66
N VAL A 37 -3.14 -0.54 -4.67
CA VAL A 37 -2.99 0.46 -3.61
C VAL A 37 -4.31 1.20 -3.41
N TYR A 38 -4.89 1.76 -4.48
CA TYR A 38 -6.13 2.52 -4.36
C TYR A 38 -7.30 1.65 -3.91
N GLY A 39 -7.43 0.43 -4.44
CA GLY A 39 -8.44 -0.51 -3.98
C GLY A 39 -8.31 -0.83 -2.49
N TYR A 40 -7.08 -0.99 -2.00
CA TYR A 40 -6.83 -1.25 -0.59
C TYR A 40 -7.11 -0.04 0.31
N ILE A 41 -6.72 1.16 -0.12
CA ILE A 41 -7.02 2.41 0.59
C ILE A 41 -8.53 2.65 0.68
N ASP A 42 -9.27 2.41 -0.41
CA ASP A 42 -10.73 2.51 -0.41
C ASP A 42 -11.38 1.51 0.55
N PHE A 43 -10.84 0.29 0.62
CA PHE A 43 -11.26 -0.69 1.62
C PHE A 43 -11.01 -0.20 3.06
N LEU A 44 -9.81 0.32 3.37
CA LEU A 44 -9.51 0.86 4.70
C LEU A 44 -10.43 2.04 5.07
N ARG A 45 -10.75 2.90 4.10
CA ARG A 45 -11.70 4.01 4.29
C ARG A 45 -13.11 3.51 4.61
N GLU A 46 -13.55 2.45 3.94
CA GLU A 46 -14.85 1.83 4.20
C GLU A 46 -14.90 1.24 5.61
N VAL A 47 -13.85 0.50 6.01
CA VAL A 47 -13.73 -0.04 7.37
C VAL A 47 -13.79 1.08 8.40
N ALA A 48 -12.97 2.13 8.23
CA ALA A 48 -12.96 3.27 9.13
C ALA A 48 -14.34 3.93 9.23
N ARG A 49 -15.03 4.11 8.10
CA ARG A 49 -16.39 4.67 8.07
C ARG A 49 -17.37 3.85 8.91
N ILE A 50 -17.40 2.53 8.70
CA ILE A 50 -18.30 1.62 9.40
C ILE A 50 -18.12 1.73 10.92
N TYR A 51 -16.88 1.72 11.41
CA TYR A 51 -16.62 1.77 12.85
C TYR A 51 -16.82 3.16 13.45
N ILE A 52 -16.51 4.24 12.72
CA ILE A 52 -16.83 5.61 13.13
C ILE A 52 -18.35 5.79 13.27
N GLU A 53 -19.15 5.23 12.37
CA GLU A 53 -20.62 5.30 12.44
C GLU A 53 -21.19 4.54 13.65
N GLN A 54 -20.46 3.54 14.15
CA GLN A 54 -20.73 2.86 15.42
C GLN A 54 -20.20 3.62 16.64
N SER A 55 -19.76 4.87 16.46
CA SER A 55 -19.21 5.74 17.51
C SER A 55 -17.92 5.20 18.16
N ARG A 56 -17.14 4.42 17.41
CA ARG A 56 -15.82 3.94 17.84
C ARG A 56 -14.72 4.87 17.35
N ARG A 57 -13.63 4.91 18.10
CA ARG A 57 -12.44 5.66 17.72
C ARG A 57 -11.63 4.87 16.72
N VAL A 58 -11.19 5.54 15.66
CA VAL A 58 -10.39 4.95 14.59
C VAL A 58 -9.15 5.78 14.40
N PHE A 59 -8.02 5.11 14.25
CA PHE A 59 -6.70 5.69 14.13
C PHE A 59 -6.03 5.12 12.89
N PHE A 60 -5.34 5.96 12.13
CA PHE A 60 -4.60 5.54 10.94
C PHE A 60 -3.13 5.92 11.07
N ARG A 61 -2.26 5.00 10.64
CA ARG A 61 -0.84 5.25 10.47
C ARG A 61 -0.45 4.91 9.04
N GLU A 62 0.00 5.92 8.30
CA GLU A 62 0.58 5.74 6.98
C GLU A 62 1.88 4.93 7.11
N ASN A 63 2.08 3.93 6.23
CA ASN A 63 3.35 3.25 6.18
C ASN A 63 4.35 4.09 5.37
N GLN A 64 5.54 4.34 5.92
CA GLN A 64 6.53 5.23 5.31
C GLN A 64 7.39 4.55 4.23
N PHE A 65 7.42 3.21 4.21
CA PHE A 65 8.23 2.44 3.26
C PHE A 65 7.45 1.23 2.77
N VAL A 66 7.11 1.22 1.48
CA VAL A 66 6.64 0.01 0.79
C VAL A 66 7.64 -0.27 -0.33
N HIS A 67 8.36 -1.37 -0.21
CA HIS A 67 9.06 -1.95 -1.35
C HIS A 67 8.11 -2.87 -2.10
N TRP A 68 8.28 -2.94 -3.41
CA TRP A 68 7.51 -3.81 -4.29
C TRP A 68 7.55 -5.25 -3.77
N GLY A 69 6.38 -5.79 -3.36
CA GLY A 69 6.25 -7.15 -2.83
C GLY A 69 6.31 -7.30 -1.30
N GLU A 70 6.58 -6.25 -0.53
CA GLU A 70 6.59 -6.31 0.95
C GLU A 70 5.22 -6.03 1.59
N GLY A 71 4.27 -5.45 0.84
CA GLY A 71 2.92 -5.16 1.33
C GLY A 71 2.87 -3.99 2.33
N ASN A 72 1.71 -3.84 3.00
CA ASN A 72 1.45 -2.87 4.08
C ASN A 72 1.41 -1.38 3.66
N PHE A 73 0.28 -0.91 3.14
CA PHE A 73 0.07 0.49 2.71
C PHE A 73 -0.29 1.45 3.86
N GLY A 74 -0.36 0.95 5.09
CA GLY A 74 -0.80 1.66 6.28
C GLY A 74 -1.58 0.76 7.21
N SER A 75 -1.79 1.19 8.44
CA SER A 75 -2.47 0.40 9.47
C SER A 75 -3.61 1.15 10.12
N LEU A 76 -4.73 0.46 10.33
CA LEU A 76 -5.85 0.93 11.15
C LEU A 76 -5.76 0.34 12.56
N LEU A 77 -6.01 1.20 13.53
CA LEU A 77 -6.20 0.85 14.92
C LEU A 77 -7.61 1.31 15.32
N ILE A 78 -8.45 0.37 15.74
CA ILE A 78 -9.88 0.59 15.95
C ILE A 78 -10.23 0.22 17.39
N GLU A 79 -11.04 1.04 18.05
CA GLU A 79 -11.54 0.74 19.38
C GLU A 79 -12.58 -0.39 19.32
N GLY A 80 -12.31 -1.49 20.01
CA GLY A 80 -13.10 -2.71 19.94
C GLY A 80 -12.42 -3.91 20.57
N ASP A 81 -13.20 -4.91 20.94
CA ASP A 81 -12.77 -6.19 21.51
C ASP A 81 -12.88 -7.35 20.52
N GLU A 82 -13.07 -7.05 19.23
CA GLU A 82 -13.13 -8.07 18.19
C GLU A 82 -11.78 -8.76 17.94
N GLU A 83 -11.86 -10.06 17.69
CA GLU A 83 -10.77 -10.81 17.08
C GLU A 83 -10.71 -10.50 15.58
N VAL A 84 -9.56 -10.04 15.09
CA VAL A 84 -9.36 -9.66 13.68
C VAL A 84 -9.74 -10.82 12.75
N GLU A 85 -9.34 -12.04 13.08
CA GLU A 85 -9.65 -13.24 12.30
C GLU A 85 -11.16 -13.52 12.21
N ALA A 86 -11.93 -13.17 13.23
CA ALA A 86 -13.38 -13.36 13.22
C ALA A 86 -14.09 -12.37 12.28
N VAL A 87 -13.50 -11.19 12.04
CA VAL A 87 -14.07 -10.15 11.18
C VAL A 87 -13.57 -10.26 9.75
N PHE A 88 -12.27 -10.48 9.57
CA PHE A 88 -11.60 -10.37 8.26
C PHE A 88 -10.96 -11.68 7.78
N GLY A 89 -10.97 -12.74 8.59
CA GLY A 89 -10.22 -13.96 8.32
C GLY A 89 -8.70 -13.79 8.53
N ASP A 90 -7.91 -14.71 8.00
CA ASP A 90 -6.45 -14.77 8.12
C ASP A 90 -5.70 -13.85 7.15
N TYR A 91 -6.43 -12.98 6.44
CA TYR A 91 -5.89 -12.23 5.29
C TYR A 91 -5.51 -10.77 5.59
N ILE A 92 -5.74 -10.26 6.80
CA ILE A 92 -5.49 -8.85 7.14
C ILE A 92 -4.60 -8.72 8.37
N SER A 93 -3.45 -8.06 8.18
CA SER A 93 -2.49 -7.76 9.25
C SER A 93 -2.49 -6.28 9.66
N GLU A 94 -3.07 -5.45 8.80
CA GLU A 94 -3.04 -3.99 8.86
C GLU A 94 -4.15 -3.41 9.73
N ILE A 95 -5.16 -4.21 10.11
CA ILE A 95 -6.26 -3.79 10.97
C ILE A 95 -6.09 -4.45 12.33
N ARG A 96 -6.17 -3.65 13.39
CA ARG A 96 -6.13 -4.12 14.77
C ARG A 96 -7.27 -3.51 15.58
N PHE A 97 -7.85 -4.33 16.45
CA PHE A 97 -8.78 -3.90 17.48
C PHE A 97 -8.07 -3.79 18.82
N GLU A 98 -8.38 -2.73 19.56
CA GLU A 98 -7.94 -2.55 20.95
C GLU A 98 -9.12 -2.09 21.80
N PRO A 99 -9.43 -2.74 22.94
CA PRO A 99 -10.62 -2.40 23.74
C PRO A 99 -10.60 -0.96 24.26
N GLU A 100 -9.41 -0.42 24.54
CA GLU A 100 -9.23 0.96 24.99
C GLU A 100 -7.96 1.56 24.37
N ILE A 101 -8.12 2.63 23.58
CA ILE A 101 -6.98 3.28 22.91
C ILE A 101 -6.48 4.46 23.74
N ASN A 102 -5.33 4.25 24.39
CA ASN A 102 -4.60 5.32 25.08
C ASN A 102 -3.49 5.93 24.19
N LYS A 103 -2.92 7.05 24.66
CA LYS A 103 -1.89 7.83 23.92
C LYS A 103 -0.65 7.02 23.53
N LYS A 104 -0.27 6.01 24.31
CA LYS A 104 0.89 5.14 24.02
C LYS A 104 0.58 4.20 22.87
N ILE A 105 -0.63 3.64 22.84
CA ILE A 105 -1.06 2.72 21.77
C ILE A 105 -1.23 3.47 20.45
N SER A 106 -1.79 4.68 20.50
CA SER A 106 -1.99 5.53 19.32
C SER A 106 -0.75 6.32 18.90
N GLU A 107 0.44 6.04 19.46
CA GLU A 107 1.66 6.78 19.12
C GLU A 107 2.03 6.57 17.65
N GLY A 108 2.21 7.66 16.90
CA GLY A 108 2.46 7.64 15.46
C GLY A 108 1.21 7.40 14.60
N TYR A 109 0.01 7.31 15.21
CA TYR A 109 -1.26 7.30 14.50
C TYR A 109 -1.93 8.68 14.56
N ILE A 110 -2.78 8.94 13.57
CA ILE A 110 -3.67 10.10 13.50
C ILE A 110 -5.10 9.60 13.68
N GLU A 111 -5.88 10.26 14.54
CA GLU A 111 -7.29 9.93 14.72
C GLU A 111 -8.08 10.34 13.47
N ILE A 112 -8.83 9.38 12.92
CA ILE A 112 -9.68 9.58 11.75
C ILE A 112 -11.12 9.81 12.22
N LYS A 113 -11.72 10.86 11.68
CA LYS A 113 -13.12 11.23 11.88
C LYS A 113 -13.84 11.18 10.55
N LYS A 114 -15.17 11.28 10.58
CA LYS A 114 -15.99 11.25 9.35
C LYS A 114 -15.53 12.30 8.34
N GLU A 115 -15.08 13.47 8.82
CA GLU A 115 -14.61 14.58 8.00
C GLU A 115 -13.20 14.38 7.44
N THR A 116 -12.42 13.47 8.03
CA THR A 116 -11.01 13.21 7.69
C THR A 116 -10.77 11.81 7.14
N ILE A 117 -11.82 11.07 6.74
CA ILE A 117 -11.69 9.73 6.12
C ILE A 117 -10.75 9.77 4.91
N GLU A 118 -10.79 10.84 4.12
CA GLU A 118 -9.94 11.00 2.93
C GLU A 118 -8.44 11.14 3.27
N ASP A 119 -8.10 11.43 4.53
CA ASP A 119 -6.70 11.48 5.00
C ASP A 119 -6.09 10.08 5.15
N ILE A 120 -6.90 9.02 5.12
CA ILE A 120 -6.43 7.66 4.85
C ILE A 120 -5.99 7.62 3.39
N ARG A 121 -4.69 7.75 3.17
CA ARG A 121 -4.08 7.80 1.84
C ARG A 121 -2.69 7.17 1.89
N TYR A 122 -2.15 6.93 0.71
CA TYR A 122 -0.81 6.44 0.51
C TYR A 122 -0.11 7.25 -0.58
N GLN A 123 1.12 7.70 -0.33
CA GLN A 123 1.95 8.33 -1.34
C GLN A 123 2.74 7.27 -2.12
N ILE A 124 2.38 7.09 -3.39
CA ILE A 124 3.22 6.36 -4.35
C ILE A 124 4.35 7.32 -4.76
N LEU A 125 5.57 7.05 -4.29
CA LEU A 125 6.78 7.79 -4.65
C LEU A 125 7.14 7.64 -6.14
#